data_AF-A0A561EPE1-F1
#
_entry.id   AF-A0A561EPE1-F1
#
_cell.length_a   1.000
_cell.length_b   1.000
_cell.length_c   1.000
_cell.angle_alpha   90.00
_cell.angle_beta   90.00
_cell.angle_gamma   90.00
#
_symmetry.space_group_name_H-M   'P 1'
#
loop_
_entity.id
_entity.type
_entity.pdbx_description
1 polymer ?
#
loop_
_entity_poly.entity_id
_entity_poly.type
_entity_poly.pdbx_seq_one_letter_code
_entity_poly.pdbx_strand_id
1 'polypeptide(L)'
;MPLIAALLGLLRVLTGDLLVGSAGLTAVAAAAALVLLAGVVAGTLATARLLGARAPAVVRDGALRRRAFRTAFLPQRDPDARGRRRPRAPGAALAAA
;
A
#
# COMPACT_ATOMS: atom_id res chain seq x y z
N MET A 1 24.97 13.99 13.65
CA MET A 1 24.89 13.90 15.13
C MET A 1 23.98 12.78 15.64
N PRO A 2 22.72 12.60 15.20
CA PRO A 2 21.84 11.59 15.79
C PRO A 2 22.28 10.15 15.48
N LEU A 3 22.80 9.90 14.27
CA LEU A 3 23.33 8.59 13.86
C LEU A 3 24.50 8.14 14.75
N ILE A 4 25.43 9.06 15.03
CA ILE A 4 26.61 8.79 15.86
C ILE A 4 26.17 8.46 17.29
N ALA A 5 25.23 9.22 17.85
CA ALA A 5 24.67 8.94 19.18
C ALA A 5 23.96 7.58 19.24
N ALA A 6 23.21 7.20 18.20
CA ALA A 6 22.55 5.89 18.12
C ALA A 6 23.57 4.74 18.03
N LEU A 7 24.64 4.90 17.25
CA LEU A 7 25.71 3.91 17.14
C LEU A 7 26.46 3.71 18.47
N LEU A 8 26.77 4.80 19.17
CA LEU A 8 27.41 4.73 20.49
C LEU A 8 26.49 4.09 21.54
N GLY A 9 25.19 4.41 21.51
CA GLY A 9 24.19 3.76 22.35
C GLY A 9 24.10 2.26 22.08
N LEU A 10 24.05 1.85 20.81
CA LEU A 10 24.04 0.46 20.39
C LEU A 10 25.29 -0.29 20.89
N LEU A 11 26.48 0.30 20.71
CA LEU A 11 27.74 -0.28 21.19
C LEU A 11 27.69 -0.54 22.70
N ARG A 12 27.18 0.42 23.49
CA ARG A 12 27.03 0.25 24.95
C ARG A 12 26.03 -0.82 25.36
N VAL A 13 24.98 -1.06 24.57
CA VAL A 13 24.07 -2.18 24.80
C VAL A 13 24.78 -3.50 24.52
N LEU A 14 25.53 -3.60 23.41
CA LEU A 14 26.27 -4.81 23.03
C LEU A 14 27.37 -5.16 24.04
N THR A 15 28.05 -4.15 24.60
CA THR A 15 29.08 -4.37 25.62
C THR A 15 28.52 -4.57 27.03
N GLY A 16 27.19 -4.54 27.20
CA GLY A 16 26.55 -4.73 28.50
C GLY A 16 26.59 -3.50 29.42
N ASP A 17 27.22 -2.41 29.01
CA ASP A 17 27.45 -1.21 29.84
C ASP A 17 26.13 -0.56 30.30
N LEU A 18 25.13 -0.53 29.40
CA LEU A 18 23.78 -0.05 29.73
C LEU A 18 22.95 -1.04 30.56
N LEU A 19 23.42 -2.27 30.77
CA LEU A 19 22.72 -3.30 31.55
C LEU A 19 23.19 -3.35 33.01
N VAL A 20 24.27 -2.64 33.36
CA VAL A 20 24.86 -2.62 34.71
C VAL A 20 24.12 -1.67 35.68
N GLY A 21 23.16 -0.88 35.20
CA GLY A 21 22.41 0.06 36.03
C GLY A 21 20.92 0.18 35.68
N SER A 22 20.10 0.51 36.67
CA SER A 22 18.65 0.70 36.53
C SER A 22 18.27 1.78 35.51
N ALA A 23 19.05 2.88 35.44
CA ALA A 23 18.88 3.93 34.45
C ALA A 23 19.17 3.46 33.01
N GLY A 24 20.14 2.55 32.83
CA GLY A 24 20.46 1.98 31.53
C GLY A 24 19.40 0.97 31.08
N LEU A 25 18.91 0.11 31.98
CA LEU A 25 17.80 -0.80 31.68
C LEU A 25 16.53 -0.04 31.26
N THR A 26 16.18 1.03 31.98
CA THR A 26 15.02 1.85 31.64
C THR A 26 15.19 2.56 30.30
N ALA A 27 16.39 3.04 29.96
CA ALA A 27 16.68 3.60 28.66
C ALA A 27 16.55 2.57 27.52
N VAL A 28 17.06 1.35 27.71
CA VAL A 28 16.92 0.25 26.75
C VAL A 28 15.46 -0.15 26.58
N ALA A 29 14.70 -0.26 27.67
CA ALA A 29 13.28 -0.56 27.64
C ALA A 29 12.47 0.52 26.91
N ALA A 30 12.76 1.80 27.16
CA ALA A 30 12.12 2.90 26.46
C ALA A 30 12.43 2.91 24.96
N ALA A 31 13.69 2.65 24.58
CA ALA A 31 14.09 2.51 23.18
C ALA A 31 13.37 1.34 22.50
N ALA A 32 13.28 0.18 23.16
CA ALA A 32 12.55 -0.97 22.65
C ALA A 32 11.06 -0.67 22.43
N ALA A 33 10.42 0.01 23.39
CA ALA A 33 9.02 0.42 23.28
C ALA A 33 8.79 1.37 22.10
N LEU A 34 9.69 2.34 21.89
CA LEU A 34 9.66 3.26 20.74
C LEU A 34 9.78 2.52 19.41
N VAL A 35 10.70 1.55 19.31
CA VAL A 35 10.88 0.73 18.10
C VAL A 35 9.63 -0.10 17.80
N LEU A 36 9.04 -0.72 18.83
CA LEU A 36 7.79 -1.48 18.69
C LEU A 36 6.65 -0.57 18.20
N LEU A 37 6.48 0.60 18.82
CA LEU A 37 5.45 1.57 18.44
C LEU A 37 5.65 2.04 16.98
N ALA A 38 6.87 2.39 16.60
CA ALA A 38 7.21 2.77 15.24
C ALA A 38 6.91 1.65 14.24
N GLY A 39 7.22 0.40 14.60
CA GLY A 39 6.90 -0.78 13.79
C GLY A 39 5.39 -0.97 13.59
N VAL A 40 4.58 -0.81 14.64
CA VAL A 40 3.12 -0.88 14.55
C VAL A 40 2.57 0.24 13.66
N VAL A 41 3.05 1.47 13.82
CA VAL A 41 2.61 2.61 12.99
C VAL A 41 3.00 2.40 11.52
N ALA A 42 4.24 1.99 11.24
CA ALA A 42 4.68 1.71 9.89
C ALA A 42 3.90 0.55 9.25
N GLY A 43 3.66 -0.53 10.00
CA GLY A 43 2.87 -1.67 9.54
C GLY A 43 1.41 -1.32 9.25
N THR A 44 0.77 -0.53 10.12
CA THR A 44 -0.61 -0.07 9.90
C THR A 44 -0.70 0.87 8.69
N LEU A 45 0.26 1.77 8.48
CA LEU A 45 0.32 2.61 7.29
C LEU A 45 0.55 1.80 6.01
N ALA A 46 1.46 0.82 6.04
CA ALA A 46 1.74 -0.04 4.88
C ALA A 46 0.50 -0.86 4.49
N THR A 47 -0.15 -1.50 5.48
CA THR A 47 -1.39 -2.25 5.27
C THR A 47 -2.54 -1.35 4.80
N ALA A 48 -2.72 -0.17 5.41
CA ALA A 48 -3.71 0.81 4.97
C ALA A 48 -3.47 1.26 3.53
N ARG A 49 -2.22 1.45 3.10
CA ARG A 49 -1.89 1.75 1.69
C ARG A 49 -2.21 0.60 0.75
N LEU A 50 -1.88 -0.64 1.14
CA LEU A 50 -2.17 -1.82 0.34
C LEU A 50 -3.67 -2.04 0.16
N LEU A 51 -4.44 -1.89 1.24
CA LEU A 51 -5.90 -2.00 1.22
C LEU A 51 -6.56 -0.80 0.52
N GLY A 52 -6.07 0.41 0.80
CA GLY A 52 -6.53 1.66 0.21
C GLY A 52 -6.28 1.75 -1.29
N ALA A 53 -5.16 1.21 -1.78
CA ALA A 53 -4.88 1.12 -3.22
C ALA A 53 -5.94 0.29 -3.96
N ARG A 54 -6.55 -0.70 -3.30
CA ARG A 54 -7.64 -1.50 -3.86
C ARG A 54 -9.03 -0.90 -3.61
N ALA A 55 -9.16 0.07 -2.72
CA ALA A 55 -10.45 0.62 -2.34
C ALA A 55 -11.26 1.19 -3.52
N PRO A 56 -10.68 1.98 -4.46
CA PRO A 56 -11.44 2.49 -5.60
C PRO A 56 -11.98 1.38 -6.51
N ALA A 57 -11.17 0.33 -6.77
CA ALA A 57 -11.56 -0.80 -7.61
C ALA A 57 -12.64 -1.65 -6.93
N VAL A 58 -12.48 -1.98 -5.64
CA VAL A 58 -13.45 -2.77 -4.87
C VAL A 58 -14.78 -2.04 -4.71
N VAL A 59 -14.75 -0.71 -4.47
CA VAL A 59 -15.98 0.11 -4.41
C VAL A 59 -16.68 0.14 -5.77
N ARG A 60 -15.92 0.33 -6.85
CA ARG A 60 -16.44 0.32 -8.23
C ARG A 60 -17.07 -1.02 -8.58
N ASP A 61 -16.37 -2.13 -8.36
CA ASP A 61 -16.87 -3.48 -8.66
C ASP A 61 -18.11 -3.83 -7.83
N GLY A 62 -18.09 -3.49 -6.54
CA GLY A 62 -19.25 -3.66 -5.67
C GLY A 62 -20.46 -2.85 -6.14
N ALA A 63 -20.24 -1.59 -6.56
CA ALA A 63 -21.30 -0.75 -7.10
C ALA A 63 -21.85 -1.27 -8.43
N LEU A 64 -20.98 -1.75 -9.33
CA LEU A 64 -21.39 -2.35 -10.61
C LEU A 64 -22.19 -3.64 -10.40
N ARG A 65 -21.74 -4.55 -9.51
CA ARG A 65 -22.51 -5.77 -9.18
C ARG A 65 -23.88 -5.43 -8.61
N ARG A 66 -23.97 -4.49 -7.67
CA ARG A 66 -25.25 -4.04 -7.09
C ARG A 66 -26.20 -3.44 -8.14
N ARG A 67 -25.66 -2.69 -9.11
CA ARG A 67 -26.45 -2.17 -10.24
C ARG A 67 -26.89 -3.29 -11.17
N ALA A 68 -26.01 -4.22 -11.54
CA ALA A 68 -26.32 -5.37 -12.39
C ALA A 68 -27.47 -6.24 -11.84
N PHE A 69 -27.62 -6.36 -10.52
CA PHE A 69 -28.77 -7.05 -9.91
C PHE A 69 -30.08 -6.26 -9.94
N ARG A 70 -30.02 -4.92 -10.01
CA ARG A 70 -31.21 -4.04 -9.96
C ARG A 70 -31.69 -3.58 -11.34
N THR A 71 -30.78 -3.50 -12.30
CA THR A 71 -31.08 -3.21 -13.69
C THR A 71 -30.82 -4.49 -14.47
N ALA A 72 -31.85 -5.02 -15.12
CA ALA A 72 -31.69 -6.07 -16.13
C ALA A 72 -30.92 -5.50 -17.34
N PHE A 73 -29.66 -5.11 -17.15
CA PHE A 73 -28.77 -4.92 -18.28
C PHE A 73 -28.54 -6.31 -18.84
N LEU A 74 -28.90 -6.50 -20.12
CA LEU A 74 -28.38 -7.62 -20.87
C LEU A 74 -26.87 -7.71 -20.60
N PRO A 75 -26.32 -8.90 -20.32
CA PRO A 75 -24.88 -9.08 -20.21
C PRO A 75 -24.25 -8.35 -21.40
N GLN A 76 -23.42 -7.35 -21.12
CA GLN A 76 -22.73 -6.65 -22.19
C GLN A 76 -21.98 -7.72 -22.98
N ARG A 77 -22.34 -7.86 -24.27
CA ARG A 77 -21.64 -8.78 -25.17
C ARG A 77 -20.17 -8.42 -25.09
N ASP A 78 -19.35 -9.44 -24.86
CA ASP A 78 -17.91 -9.33 -24.92
C ASP A 78 -17.54 -8.53 -26.18
N PRO A 79 -16.89 -7.35 -26.02
CA PRO A 79 -16.52 -6.51 -27.15
C PRO A 79 -15.56 -7.23 -28.12
N ASP A 80 -14.92 -8.32 -27.67
CA ASP A 80 -14.06 -9.19 -28.46
C ASP A 80 -14.74 -10.49 -28.93
N ALA A 81 -16.03 -10.68 -28.63
CA ALA A 81 -16.78 -11.82 -29.11
C ALA A 81 -16.78 -11.87 -30.65
N ARG A 82 -16.53 -13.07 -31.18
CA ARG A 82 -16.48 -13.38 -32.61
C ARG A 82 -17.85 -13.17 -33.26
N GLY A 83 -18.18 -11.93 -33.57
CA GLY A 83 -19.50 -11.56 -34.09
C GLY A 83 -19.70 -10.10 -34.45
N ARG A 84 -18.78 -9.20 -34.09
CA ARG A 84 -18.76 -7.83 -34.63
C ARG A 84 -17.36 -7.49 -35.12
N ARG A 85 -17.24 -7.07 -36.38
CA ARG A 85 -16.03 -6.40 -36.86
C ARG A 85 -15.77 -5.24 -35.92
N ARG A 86 -14.58 -5.19 -35.30
CA ARG A 86 -14.13 -3.99 -34.58
C ARG A 86 -14.33 -2.80 -35.53
N PRO A 87 -15.00 -1.71 -35.09
CA PRO A 87 -15.03 -0.48 -35.86
C PRO A 87 -13.57 -0.15 -36.21
N ARG A 88 -13.24 -0.10 -37.50
CA ARG A 88 -11.91 0.33 -37.91
C ARG A 88 -11.75 1.75 -37.40
N ALA A 89 -10.61 2.04 -36.77
CA ALA A 89 -10.26 3.40 -36.41
C ALA A 89 -10.51 4.30 -37.64
N PRO A 90 -11.01 5.54 -37.45
CA PRO A 90 -11.15 6.48 -38.56
C PRO A 90 -9.86 6.44 -39.39
N GLY A 91 -9.97 6.02 -40.66
CA GLY A 91 -8.81 5.91 -41.53
C GLY A 91 -8.12 7.27 -41.52
N ALA A 92 -6.80 7.29 -41.29
CA ALA A 92 -6.02 8.51 -41.35
C ALA A 92 -6.40 9.26 -42.64
N ALA A 93 -6.86 10.49 -42.49
CA ALA A 93 -7.24 11.31 -43.63
C ALA A 93 -6.08 11.32 -44.64
N LEU A 94 -6.39 11.10 -45.92
CA LEU A 94 -5.39 11.16 -46.99
C LEU A 94 -4.70 12.53 -46.90
N ALA A 95 -3.36 12.54 -46.81
CA ALA A 95 -2.60 13.79 -46.86
C ALA A 95 -2.94 14.48 -48.20
N ALA A 96 -3.46 15.71 -48.13
CA ALA A 96 -3.67 16.53 -49.30
C ALA A 96 -2.31 16.79 -49.97
N ALA A 97 -2.26 16.57 -51.29
CA ALA A 97 -1.11 16.85 -52.15
C ALA A 97 -0.90 18.35 -52.34
#